data_AF-A0A0C3D961-F1
#
_entry.id   AF-A0A0C3D961-F1
#
_cell.length_a   1.000
_cell.length_b   1.000
_cell.length_c   1.000
_cell.angle_alpha   90.00
_cell.angle_beta   90.00
_cell.angle_gamma   90.00
#
_symmetry.space_group_name_H-M   'P 1'
#
loop_
_entity.id
_entity.type
_entity.pdbx_description
1 polymer ?
#
loop_
_entity_poly.entity_id
_entity_poly.type
_entity_poly.pdbx_seq_one_letter_code
_entity_poly.pdbx_strand_id
1 'polypeptide(L)'
;GFVNHSRHRILYRNKTYPSAVHLLESMKFVEKPDIAERIRLALDADEVYRLSSQHHEHVRPDWGHIFLKLDDVLYLKFKQHPNLRHLLLNTGIADLVYADPNDYWGEGPEGEGENRLGTALVRVRDRLRLEGER
;
A
#
# COMPACT_ATOMS: atom_id res chain seq x y z
N GLY A 1 -10.77 -4.51 4.53
CA GLY A 1 -9.80 -3.93 5.50
C GLY A 1 -8.92 -2.90 4.82
N PHE A 2 -8.56 -1.81 5.51
CA PHE A 2 -7.79 -0.71 4.92
C PHE A 2 -6.30 -1.02 4.78
N VAL A 3 -5.76 -1.94 5.59
CA VAL A 3 -4.36 -2.38 5.55
C VAL A 3 -3.89 -2.86 4.17
N ASN A 4 -2.62 -2.58 3.86
CA ASN A 4 -1.96 -2.87 2.59
C ASN A 4 -1.87 -4.38 2.28
N HIS A 5 -1.74 -5.23 3.29
CA HIS A 5 -1.63 -6.68 3.13
C HIS A 5 -2.99 -7.40 3.04
N SER A 6 -4.11 -6.69 3.20
CA SER A 6 -5.43 -7.29 3.05
C SER A 6 -5.67 -7.83 1.64
N ARG A 7 -6.34 -8.99 1.54
CA ARG A 7 -6.60 -9.72 0.27
C ARG A 7 -7.63 -9.01 -0.63
N HIS A 8 -7.23 -7.88 -1.21
CA HIS A 8 -7.99 -7.13 -2.19
C HIS A 8 -7.13 -7.00 -3.44
N ARG A 9 -7.52 -7.71 -4.50
CA ARG A 9 -6.74 -7.79 -5.74
C ARG A 9 -6.64 -6.43 -6.41
N ILE A 10 -5.48 -6.12 -6.98
CA ILE A 10 -5.25 -4.88 -7.72
C ILE A 10 -4.81 -5.24 -9.14
N LEU A 11 -5.52 -4.73 -10.13
CA LEU A 11 -5.08 -4.73 -11.52
C LEU A 11 -4.17 -3.52 -11.76
N TYR A 12 -2.94 -3.78 -12.18
CA TYR A 12 -1.96 -2.75 -12.53
C TYR A 12 -1.14 -3.22 -13.73
N ARG A 13 -1.08 -2.40 -14.79
CA ARG A 13 -0.36 -2.71 -16.05
C ARG A 13 -0.67 -4.13 -16.59
N ASN A 14 -1.96 -4.47 -16.70
CA ASN A 14 -2.47 -5.78 -17.14
C ASN A 14 -2.03 -6.99 -16.29
N LYS A 15 -1.48 -6.76 -15.09
CA LYS A 15 -1.16 -7.81 -14.12
C LYS A 15 -2.03 -7.68 -12.89
N THR A 16 -2.50 -8.80 -12.38
CA THR A 16 -3.26 -8.86 -11.12
C THR A 16 -2.31 -9.17 -9.96
N TYR A 17 -2.39 -8.36 -8.92
CA TYR A 17 -1.66 -8.49 -7.67
C TYR A 17 -2.62 -8.96 -6.57
N PRO A 18 -2.26 -9.94 -5.73
CA PRO A 18 -3.14 -10.44 -4.67
C PRO A 18 -3.54 -9.40 -3.62
N SER A 19 -2.66 -8.44 -3.33
CA SER A 19 -2.92 -7.32 -2.41
C SER A 19 -2.04 -6.11 -2.72
N ALA A 20 -2.27 -5.00 -2.01
CA ALA A 20 -1.46 -3.78 -2.15
C ALA A 20 0.01 -4.00 -1.79
N VAL A 21 0.32 -4.83 -0.78
CA VAL A 21 1.72 -5.13 -0.43
C VAL A 21 2.46 -5.85 -1.56
N HIS A 22 1.82 -6.78 -2.27
CA HIS A 22 2.44 -7.46 -3.42
C HIS A 22 2.81 -6.44 -4.51
N LEU A 23 1.91 -5.51 -4.79
CA LEU A 23 2.16 -4.46 -5.78
C LEU A 23 3.29 -3.54 -5.33
N LEU A 24 3.19 -2.98 -4.11
CA LEU A 24 4.18 -2.04 -3.58
C LEU A 24 5.58 -2.65 -3.54
N GLU A 25 5.72 -3.85 -2.99
CA GLU A 25 7.01 -4.53 -2.85
C GLU A 25 7.61 -4.91 -4.21
N SER A 26 6.78 -5.31 -5.19
CA SER A 26 7.27 -5.56 -6.56
C SER A 26 7.83 -4.29 -7.23
N MET A 27 7.34 -3.10 -6.88
CA MET A 27 7.81 -1.84 -7.45
C MET A 27 9.24 -1.46 -7.01
N LYS A 28 9.78 -2.11 -5.97
CA LYS A 28 11.19 -1.96 -5.57
C LYS A 28 12.14 -2.48 -6.66
N PHE A 29 11.73 -3.47 -7.43
CA PHE A 29 12.59 -4.28 -8.29
C PHE A 29 12.38 -3.98 -9.78
N VAL A 30 12.40 -2.71 -10.16
CA VAL A 30 12.16 -2.29 -11.56
C VAL A 30 13.22 -2.85 -12.52
N GLU A 31 14.47 -2.93 -12.08
CA GLU A 31 15.60 -3.45 -12.88
C GLU A 31 15.74 -4.98 -12.80
N LYS A 32 14.93 -5.64 -11.97
CA LYS A 32 14.91 -7.10 -11.76
C LYS A 32 13.48 -7.65 -11.92
N PRO A 33 12.97 -7.71 -13.16
CA PRO A 33 11.58 -8.09 -13.42
C PRO A 33 11.24 -9.52 -12.98
N ASP A 34 12.22 -10.41 -12.93
CA ASP A 34 12.10 -11.78 -12.40
C ASP A 34 11.81 -11.78 -10.88
N ILE A 35 12.48 -10.93 -10.11
CA ILE A 35 12.25 -10.75 -8.67
C ILE A 35 10.88 -10.11 -8.44
N ALA A 36 10.55 -9.05 -9.21
CA ALA A 36 9.25 -8.39 -9.13
C ALA A 36 8.09 -9.37 -9.42
N GLU A 37 8.27 -10.28 -10.39
CA GLU A 37 7.26 -11.28 -10.73
C GLU A 37 7.12 -12.35 -9.64
N ARG A 38 8.23 -12.80 -9.03
CA ARG A 38 8.19 -13.72 -7.88
C ARG A 38 7.44 -13.10 -6.70
N ILE A 39 7.69 -11.82 -6.39
CA ILE A 39 6.97 -11.10 -5.34
C ILE A 39 5.48 -10.96 -5.68
N ARG A 40 5.13 -10.68 -6.95
CA ARG A 40 3.72 -10.61 -7.36
C ARG A 40 2.98 -11.93 -7.15
N LEU A 41 3.66 -13.05 -7.40
CA LEU A 41 3.12 -14.41 -7.34
C LEU A 41 3.24 -15.08 -5.96
N ALA A 42 3.82 -14.40 -4.98
CA ALA A 42 3.92 -14.89 -3.61
C ALA A 42 2.55 -15.29 -3.04
N LEU A 43 2.55 -16.26 -2.14
CA LEU A 43 1.34 -16.84 -1.55
C LEU A 43 0.67 -15.86 -0.58
N ASP A 44 1.47 -15.13 0.18
CA ASP A 44 1.03 -14.24 1.25
C ASP A 44 2.01 -13.08 1.49
N ALA A 45 1.63 -12.20 2.42
CA ALA A 45 2.42 -11.02 2.75
C ALA A 45 3.78 -11.37 3.39
N ASP A 46 3.85 -12.47 4.16
CA ASP A 46 5.08 -12.88 4.83
C ASP A 46 6.12 -13.34 3.80
N GLU A 47 5.69 -14.08 2.78
CA GLU A 47 6.54 -14.43 1.64
C GLU A 47 6.97 -13.22 0.83
N VAL A 48 6.08 -12.24 0.60
CA VAL A 48 6.43 -10.97 -0.06
C VAL A 48 7.57 -10.27 0.69
N TYR A 49 7.45 -10.09 2.01
CA TYR A 49 8.48 -9.42 2.80
C TYR A 49 9.79 -10.20 2.85
N ARG A 50 9.72 -11.54 2.96
CA ARG A 50 10.90 -12.42 2.91
C ARG A 50 11.65 -12.27 1.59
N LEU A 51 10.94 -12.32 0.47
CA LEU A 51 11.52 -12.17 -0.87
C LEU A 51 12.11 -10.77 -1.07
N SER A 52 11.41 -9.71 -0.65
CA SER A 52 11.95 -8.35 -0.77
C SER A 52 13.20 -8.16 0.09
N SER A 53 13.24 -8.72 1.30
CA SER A 53 14.39 -8.59 2.20
C SER A 53 15.60 -9.37 1.66
N GLN A 54 15.38 -10.59 1.16
CA GLN A 54 16.42 -11.42 0.56
C GLN A 54 17.12 -10.75 -0.63
N HIS A 55 16.41 -9.88 -1.35
CA HIS A 55 16.91 -9.21 -2.56
C HIS A 55 17.15 -7.71 -2.36
N HIS A 56 17.29 -7.23 -1.13
CA HIS A 56 17.41 -5.80 -0.82
C HIS A 56 18.50 -5.05 -1.64
N GLU A 57 19.56 -5.74 -2.04
CA GLU A 57 20.64 -5.24 -2.90
C GLU A 57 20.20 -4.84 -4.32
N HIS A 58 19.01 -5.26 -4.72
CA HIS A 58 18.40 -4.96 -6.03
C HIS A 58 17.26 -3.94 -5.95
N VAL A 59 17.03 -3.36 -4.77
CA VAL A 59 16.07 -2.27 -4.61
C VAL A 59 16.55 -1.06 -5.39
N ARG A 60 15.65 -0.47 -6.18
CA ARG A 60 15.93 0.74 -6.95
C ARG A 60 16.42 1.90 -6.05
N PRO A 61 17.38 2.70 -6.50
CA PRO A 61 18.02 3.73 -5.66
C PRO A 61 17.08 4.87 -5.25
N ASP A 62 16.05 5.18 -6.03
CA ASP A 62 15.04 6.20 -5.72
C ASP A 62 13.90 5.69 -4.82
N TRP A 63 14.02 4.47 -4.28
CA TRP A 63 12.97 3.89 -3.44
C TRP A 63 12.68 4.68 -2.17
N GLY A 64 13.63 5.49 -1.66
CA GLY A 64 13.47 6.29 -0.43
C GLY A 64 12.23 7.20 -0.40
N HIS A 65 11.60 7.48 -1.54
CA HIS A 65 10.37 8.26 -1.65
C HIS A 65 9.11 7.36 -1.61
N ILE A 66 9.09 6.40 -0.68
CA ILE A 66 8.05 5.34 -0.55
C ILE A 66 6.63 5.91 -0.46
N PHE A 67 6.45 7.04 0.22
CA PHE A 67 5.13 7.60 0.52
C PHE A 67 4.30 7.88 -0.73
N LEU A 68 4.91 8.43 -1.78
CA LEU A 68 4.20 8.71 -3.03
C LEU A 68 3.71 7.41 -3.71
N LYS A 69 4.48 6.33 -3.59
CA LYS A 69 4.13 5.03 -4.18
C LYS A 69 3.04 4.31 -3.38
N LEU A 70 3.06 4.43 -2.06
CA LEU A 70 1.99 3.85 -1.23
C LEU A 70 0.64 4.49 -1.55
N ASP A 71 0.59 5.82 -1.66
CA ASP A 71 -0.64 6.55 -1.98
C ASP A 71 -1.23 6.07 -3.32
N ASP A 72 -0.40 5.93 -4.36
CA ASP A 72 -0.84 5.44 -5.68
C ASP A 72 -1.38 4.00 -5.62
N VAL A 73 -0.69 3.11 -4.89
CA VAL A 73 -1.10 1.71 -4.74
C VAL A 73 -2.41 1.59 -3.95
N LEU A 74 -2.54 2.34 -2.86
CA LEU A 74 -3.78 2.39 -2.09
C LEU A 74 -4.91 3.00 -2.92
N TYR A 75 -4.66 4.09 -3.64
CA TYR A 75 -5.63 4.68 -4.53
C TYR A 75 -6.16 3.66 -5.55
N LEU A 76 -5.30 2.86 -6.19
CA LEU A 76 -5.73 1.78 -7.09
C LEU A 76 -6.61 0.75 -6.37
N LYS A 77 -6.22 0.33 -5.15
CA LYS A 77 -7.01 -0.57 -4.31
C LYS A 77 -8.40 0.00 -4.05
N PHE A 78 -8.52 1.23 -3.57
CA PHE A 78 -9.82 1.82 -3.25
C PHE A 78 -10.64 2.09 -4.53
N LYS A 79 -10.01 2.53 -5.62
CA LYS A 79 -10.70 2.75 -6.90
C LYS A 79 -11.32 1.47 -7.46
N GLN A 80 -10.63 0.33 -7.34
CA GLN A 80 -11.08 -0.95 -7.89
C GLN A 80 -12.03 -1.72 -6.97
N HIS A 81 -12.21 -1.28 -5.72
CA HIS A 81 -13.07 -1.93 -4.72
C HIS A 81 -14.11 -0.94 -4.19
N PRO A 82 -15.28 -0.81 -4.84
CA PRO A 82 -16.29 0.20 -4.49
C PRO A 82 -16.70 0.17 -3.02
N ASN A 83 -16.87 -1.03 -2.43
CA ASN A 83 -17.21 -1.17 -1.01
C ASN A 83 -16.15 -0.55 -0.10
N LEU A 84 -14.86 -0.77 -0.39
CA LEU A 84 -13.77 -0.16 0.36
C LEU A 84 -13.72 1.35 0.15
N ARG A 85 -13.94 1.82 -1.09
CA ARG A 85 -14.02 3.25 -1.39
C ARG A 85 -15.11 3.92 -0.56
N HIS A 86 -16.31 3.35 -0.53
CA HIS A 86 -17.41 3.86 0.29
C HIS A 86 -17.05 3.90 1.77
N LEU A 87 -16.48 2.82 2.31
CA LEU A 87 -16.02 2.80 3.70
C LEU A 87 -15.00 3.90 3.98
N LEU A 88 -14.02 4.12 3.09
CA LEU A 88 -13.00 5.16 3.26
C LEU A 88 -13.60 6.56 3.20
N LEU A 89 -14.50 6.83 2.24
CA LEU A 89 -15.15 8.13 2.10
C LEU A 89 -16.07 8.45 3.29
N ASN A 90 -16.74 7.43 3.85
CA ASN A 90 -17.63 7.54 5.01
C ASN A 90 -16.90 7.88 6.31
N THR A 91 -15.56 7.83 6.33
CA THR A 91 -14.77 8.34 7.47
C THR A 91 -14.84 9.87 7.59
N GLY A 92 -15.44 10.57 6.62
CA GLY A 92 -15.65 12.00 6.69
C GLY A 92 -14.31 12.75 6.72
N ILE A 93 -14.19 13.71 7.62
CA ILE A 93 -12.96 14.50 7.82
C ILE A 93 -12.09 13.96 8.96
N ALA A 94 -12.47 12.83 9.57
CA ALA A 94 -11.74 12.28 10.70
C ALA A 94 -10.32 11.86 10.30
N ASP A 95 -9.38 12.02 11.22
CA ASP A 95 -8.06 11.42 11.06
C ASP A 95 -8.17 9.90 11.11
N LEU A 96 -7.29 9.23 10.36
CA LEU A 96 -7.19 7.79 10.36
C LEU A 96 -5.90 7.39 11.04
N VAL A 97 -6.02 6.60 12.10
CA VAL A 97 -4.90 6.09 12.87
C VAL A 97 -4.83 4.58 12.66
N TYR A 98 -3.66 4.09 12.26
CA TYR A 98 -3.40 2.66 12.19
C TYR A 98 -2.86 2.17 13.53
N ALA A 99 -3.74 1.55 14.32
CA ALA A 99 -3.42 0.96 15.61
C ALA A 99 -2.54 -0.29 15.43
N ASP A 100 -1.22 -0.07 15.41
CA ASP A 100 -0.20 -1.09 15.20
C ASP A 100 1.06 -0.68 15.97
N PRO A 101 1.74 -1.62 16.66
CA PRO A 101 2.93 -1.33 17.45
C PRO A 101 4.14 -0.90 16.61
N ASN A 102 4.09 -1.03 15.28
CA ASN A 102 5.11 -0.49 14.40
C ASN A 102 5.06 1.04 14.40
N ASP A 103 6.13 1.67 14.88
CA ASP A 103 6.31 3.12 14.96
C ASP A 103 6.35 3.82 13.59
N TYR A 104 6.77 3.13 12.54
CA TYR A 104 6.82 3.71 11.19
C TYR A 104 5.46 3.67 10.47
N TRP A 105 4.78 2.54 10.48
CA TRP A 105 3.52 2.36 9.75
C TRP A 105 2.30 2.79 10.55
N GLY A 106 2.30 2.57 11.86
CA GLY A 106 1.19 2.77 12.78
C GLY A 106 1.48 3.83 13.84
N GLU A 107 0.66 3.83 14.89
CA GLU A 107 0.79 4.74 16.04
C GLU A 107 1.88 4.33 17.03
N GLY A 108 2.52 3.18 16.85
CA GLY A 108 3.53 2.68 17.78
C GLY A 108 2.92 2.24 19.13
N PRO A 109 3.74 1.73 20.05
CA PRO A 109 3.25 1.23 21.35
C PRO A 109 2.70 2.33 22.26
N GLU A 110 3.21 3.56 22.13
CA GLU A 110 2.89 4.70 23.00
C GLU A 110 2.07 5.80 22.27
N GLY A 111 1.63 5.56 21.02
CA GLY A 111 0.88 6.54 20.23
C GLY A 111 1.72 7.64 19.54
N GLU A 112 3.05 7.56 19.63
CA GLU A 112 4.01 8.52 19.05
C GLU A 112 4.54 8.11 17.67
N GLY A 113 4.04 7.01 17.11
CA GLY A 113 4.40 6.51 15.79
C GLY A 113 4.00 7.46 14.66
N GLU A 114 4.70 7.36 13.54
CA GLU A 114 4.55 8.21 12.37
C GLU A 114 3.20 8.03 11.65
N ASN A 115 2.43 6.97 11.95
CA ASN A 115 1.10 6.68 11.40
C ASN A 115 1.04 6.88 9.87
N ARG A 116 2.06 6.37 9.17
CA ARG A 116 2.23 6.62 7.73
C ARG A 116 1.12 6.01 6.90
N LEU A 117 0.60 4.86 7.31
CA LEU A 117 -0.54 4.24 6.63
C LEU A 117 -1.80 5.09 6.79
N GLY A 118 -2.09 5.55 8.00
CA GLY A 118 -3.23 6.44 8.28
C GLY A 118 -3.17 7.74 7.47
N THR A 119 -2.00 8.37 7.47
CA THR A 119 -1.73 9.58 6.67
C THR A 119 -1.93 9.34 5.16
N ALA A 120 -1.43 8.22 4.63
CA ALA A 120 -1.62 7.85 3.24
C ALA A 120 -3.11 7.62 2.89
N LEU A 121 -3.87 6.98 3.79
CA LEU A 121 -5.31 6.76 3.61
C LEU A 121 -6.09 8.07 3.54
N VAL A 122 -5.72 9.06 4.36
CA VAL A 122 -6.32 10.42 4.31
C VAL A 122 -6.04 11.08 2.96
N ARG A 123 -4.79 11.07 2.48
CA ARG A 123 -4.44 11.62 1.15
C ARG A 123 -5.20 10.93 0.00
N VAL A 124 -5.34 9.60 0.08
CA VAL A 124 -6.11 8.82 -0.90
C VAL A 124 -7.60 9.16 -0.85
N ARG A 125 -8.18 9.32 0.35
CA ARG A 125 -9.57 9.75 0.54
C ARG A 125 -9.82 11.10 -0.13
N ASP A 126 -8.94 12.07 0.11
CA ASP A 126 -9.09 13.41 -0.43
C ASP A 126 -8.96 13.42 -1.96
N ARG A 127 -8.01 12.64 -2.51
CA ARG A 127 -7.90 12.41 -3.95
C ARG A 127 -9.19 11.80 -4.55
N LEU A 128 -9.77 10.80 -3.90
CA LEU A 128 -11.00 10.13 -4.37
C LEU A 128 -12.25 11.01 -4.30
N ARG A 129 -12.28 12.01 -3.41
CA ARG A 129 -13.33 13.04 -3.34
C ARG A 129 -13.25 13.98 -4.53
N LEU A 130 -12.07 14.56 -4.75
CA LEU A 130 -11.82 15.49 -5.86
C LEU A 130 -12.13 14.87 -7.24
N GLU A 131 -11.94 13.57 -7.40
CA GLU A 131 -12.30 12.86 -8.63
C GLU A 131 -13.81 12.57 -8.77
N GLY A 132 -14.55 12.46 -7.66
CA GLY A 132 -16.00 12.24 -7.69
C GLY A 132 -16.83 13.51 -7.88
N GLU A 133 -16.21 14.68 -7.65
CA GLU A 133 -16.79 16.00 -7.90
C GLU A 133 -16.65 16.47 -9.37
N ARG A 134 -15.95 15.69 -10.20
CA ARG A 134 -15.78 15.91 -11.65
C ARG A 134 -16.74 15.07 -12.46
#